data_AF-A0A7J9J1T8-F1
#
_entry.id   AF-A0A7J9J1T8-F1
#
_cell.length_a   1.000
_cell.length_b   1.000
_cell.length_c   1.000
_cell.angle_alpha   90.00
_cell.angle_beta   90.00
_cell.angle_gamma   90.00
#
_symmetry.space_group_name_H-M   'P 1'
#
loop_
_entity.id
_entity.type
_entity.pdbx_description
1 polymer ?
#
loop_
_entity_poly.entity_id
_entity_poly.type
_entity_poly.pdbx_seq_one_letter_code
_entity_poly.pdbx_strand_id
1 'polypeptide(L)'
;MLPNVKTLLDNGVPESNITTMFNYHPRAFVMSPDQFKEIVKDVKEMGFNPLLLKFLHAVILFRKVSKSAMEGKFDVYKKWGWSDEEIWKAFRKFPGVLEPSKEKITAIMDFLVNEMGFESLIIANHPSIVSRSLEKLIVPRALFARELLSKGLIKDLRFSVVFGTSEKVFVQRFVNKYKDKAPELLKLYEEKLEFAVRGEYKSNRASCRT
;
A
#
# COMPACT_ATOMS: atom_id res chain seq x y z
N MET A 1 -15.90 -22.27 -11.73
CA MET A 1 -16.35 -21.33 -10.69
C MET A 1 -16.90 -22.07 -9.48
N LEU A 2 -18.01 -22.81 -9.59
CA LEU A 2 -18.58 -23.58 -8.46
C LEU A 2 -17.59 -24.52 -7.74
N PRO A 3 -16.69 -25.25 -8.44
CA PRO A 3 -15.67 -26.06 -7.76
C PRO A 3 -14.72 -25.24 -6.88
N ASN A 4 -14.38 -24.02 -7.29
CA ASN A 4 -13.45 -23.15 -6.55
C ASN A 4 -14.13 -22.54 -5.31
N VAL A 5 -15.42 -22.20 -5.42
CA VAL A 5 -16.23 -21.78 -4.27
C VAL A 5 -16.32 -22.92 -3.25
N LYS A 6 -16.60 -24.14 -3.72
CA LYS A 6 -16.63 -25.33 -2.85
C LYS A 6 -15.29 -25.55 -2.15
N THR A 7 -14.16 -25.46 -2.87
CA THR A 7 -12.82 -25.55 -2.26
C THR A 7 -12.62 -24.54 -1.12
N LEU A 8 -13.13 -23.32 -1.24
CA LEU A 8 -13.03 -22.31 -0.18
C LEU A 8 -13.89 -22.68 1.03
N LEU A 9 -15.13 -23.13 0.80
CA LEU A 9 -16.03 -23.57 1.86
C LEU A 9 -15.47 -24.77 2.63
N ASP A 10 -14.96 -25.78 1.90
CA ASP A 10 -14.33 -26.97 2.47
C ASP A 10 -13.07 -26.61 3.29
N ASN A 11 -12.46 -25.45 3.04
CA ASN A 11 -11.33 -24.91 3.79
C ASN A 11 -11.72 -23.92 4.90
N GLY A 12 -13.02 -23.80 5.20
CA GLY A 12 -13.53 -22.99 6.31
C GLY A 12 -13.59 -21.49 6.01
N VAL A 13 -13.59 -21.08 4.73
CA VAL A 13 -13.79 -19.67 4.38
C VAL A 13 -15.28 -19.32 4.53
N PRO A 14 -15.64 -18.27 5.29
CA PRO A 14 -17.02 -17.85 5.46
C PRO A 14 -17.69 -17.44 4.13
N GLU A 15 -18.94 -17.84 3.92
CA GLU A 15 -19.72 -17.46 2.73
C GLU A 15 -19.78 -15.93 2.54
N SER A 16 -19.92 -15.17 3.62
CA SER A 16 -19.93 -13.71 3.59
C SER A 16 -18.63 -13.13 3.00
N ASN A 17 -17.48 -13.73 3.33
CA ASN A 17 -16.18 -13.35 2.77
C ASN A 17 -16.09 -13.72 1.29
N ILE A 18 -16.59 -14.89 0.89
CA ILE A 18 -16.63 -15.33 -0.51
C ILE A 18 -17.50 -14.36 -1.33
N THR A 19 -18.72 -14.06 -0.88
CA THR A 19 -19.62 -13.11 -1.54
C THR A 19 -19.00 -11.72 -1.65
N THR A 20 -18.40 -11.22 -0.57
CA THR A 20 -17.69 -9.94 -0.58
C THR A 20 -16.62 -9.93 -1.68
N MET A 21 -15.78 -10.96 -1.72
CA MET A 21 -14.69 -11.03 -2.70
C MET A 21 -15.17 -11.30 -4.11
N PHE A 22 -16.26 -12.02 -4.29
CA PHE A 22 -16.89 -12.25 -5.59
C PHE A 22 -17.37 -10.94 -6.21
N ASN A 23 -17.99 -10.06 -5.41
CA ASN A 23 -18.46 -8.77 -5.87
C ASN A 23 -17.31 -7.84 -6.31
N TYR A 24 -16.17 -7.88 -5.62
CA TYR A 24 -15.01 -7.06 -5.98
C TYR A 24 -14.14 -7.67 -7.09
N HIS A 25 -14.01 -9.00 -7.13
CA HIS A 25 -13.06 -9.71 -7.98
C HIS A 25 -13.65 -11.03 -8.55
N PRO A 26 -14.73 -10.97 -9.35
CA PRO A 26 -15.43 -12.18 -9.82
C PRO A 26 -14.51 -13.09 -10.67
N ARG A 27 -13.58 -12.50 -11.43
CA ARG A 27 -12.60 -13.25 -12.24
C ARG A 27 -11.63 -14.09 -11.41
N ALA A 28 -11.47 -13.80 -10.11
CA ALA A 28 -10.56 -14.56 -9.28
C ALA A 28 -10.99 -16.02 -9.08
N PHE A 29 -12.29 -16.29 -9.20
CA PHE A 29 -12.89 -17.62 -9.05
C PHE A 29 -12.90 -18.42 -10.36
N VAL A 30 -12.39 -17.82 -11.44
CA VAL A 30 -12.33 -18.41 -12.78
C VAL A 30 -10.90 -18.82 -13.07
N MET A 31 -10.58 -20.07 -12.74
CA MET A 31 -9.35 -20.79 -13.08
C MET A 31 -9.55 -22.30 -12.92
N SER A 32 -8.54 -23.10 -13.31
CA SER A 32 -8.53 -24.55 -13.09
C SER A 32 -8.75 -24.90 -11.61
N PRO A 33 -9.66 -25.84 -11.28
CA PRO A 33 -9.88 -26.28 -9.90
C PRO A 33 -8.63 -26.82 -9.22
N ASP A 34 -7.75 -27.50 -9.96
CA ASP A 34 -6.54 -28.10 -9.38
C ASP A 34 -5.53 -27.02 -9.02
N GLN A 35 -5.29 -26.07 -9.93
CA GLN A 35 -4.45 -24.90 -9.64
C GLN A 35 -5.00 -24.06 -8.48
N PHE A 36 -6.32 -23.92 -8.40
CA PHE A 36 -6.96 -23.17 -7.31
C PHE A 36 -6.77 -23.87 -5.96
N LYS A 37 -6.90 -25.19 -5.91
CA LYS A 37 -6.65 -25.98 -4.69
C LYS A 37 -5.21 -25.84 -4.20
N GLU A 38 -4.23 -25.91 -5.10
CA GLU A 38 -2.83 -25.71 -4.74
C GLU A 38 -2.59 -24.31 -4.17
N ILE A 39 -3.14 -23.25 -4.78
CA ILE A 39 -3.02 -21.89 -4.24
C ILE A 39 -3.67 -21.78 -2.83
N VAL A 40 -4.86 -22.35 -2.64
CA VAL A 40 -5.54 -22.34 -1.34
C VAL A 40 -4.71 -23.06 -0.28
N LYS A 41 -4.08 -24.18 -0.63
CA LYS A 41 -3.17 -24.92 0.23
C LYS A 41 -1.93 -24.10 0.58
N ASP A 42 -1.23 -23.57 -0.42
CA ASP A 42 -0.02 -22.74 -0.22
C ASP A 42 -0.30 -21.55 0.70
N VAL A 43 -1.39 -20.83 0.47
CA VAL A 43 -1.77 -19.66 1.29
C VAL A 43 -2.09 -20.07 2.74
N LYS A 44 -2.67 -21.25 2.94
CA LYS A 44 -2.93 -21.80 4.29
C LYS A 44 -1.63 -22.20 4.98
N GLU A 45 -0.71 -22.84 4.28
CA GLU A 45 0.63 -23.21 4.78
C GLU A 45 1.48 -21.98 5.13
N MET A 46 1.27 -20.85 4.45
CA MET A 46 1.86 -19.54 4.81
C MET A 46 1.28 -18.91 6.09
N GLY A 47 0.31 -19.58 6.73
CA GLY A 47 -0.26 -19.14 8.01
C GLY A 47 -1.37 -18.11 7.89
N PHE A 48 -1.99 -17.95 6.71
CA PHE A 48 -3.19 -17.12 6.60
C PHE A 48 -4.40 -17.83 7.21
N ASN A 49 -5.14 -17.13 8.06
CA ASN A 49 -6.38 -17.65 8.65
C ASN A 49 -7.54 -17.57 7.62
N PRO A 50 -8.14 -18.70 7.20
CA PRO A 50 -9.25 -18.76 6.23
C PRO A 50 -10.49 -17.93 6.64
N LEU A 51 -10.67 -17.65 7.93
CA LEU A 51 -11.78 -16.85 8.45
C LEU A 51 -11.66 -15.36 8.13
N LEU A 52 -10.48 -14.88 7.74
CA LEU A 52 -10.20 -13.46 7.52
C LEU A 52 -10.14 -13.14 6.02
N LEU A 53 -10.71 -12.00 5.60
CA LEU A 53 -10.69 -11.54 4.19
C LEU A 53 -9.29 -11.50 3.56
N LYS A 54 -8.25 -11.25 4.36
CA LYS A 54 -6.86 -11.26 3.89
C LYS A 54 -6.40 -12.61 3.34
N PHE A 55 -6.99 -13.72 3.78
CA PHE A 55 -6.76 -15.04 3.17
C PHE A 55 -7.18 -15.03 1.70
N LEU A 56 -8.39 -14.55 1.41
CA LEU A 56 -8.87 -14.43 0.03
C LEU A 56 -8.04 -13.42 -0.76
N HIS A 57 -7.63 -12.29 -0.19
CA HIS A 57 -6.70 -11.39 -0.87
C HIS A 57 -5.39 -12.07 -1.25
N ALA A 58 -4.82 -12.91 -0.38
CA ALA A 58 -3.63 -13.68 -0.70
C ALA A 58 -3.88 -14.70 -1.82
N VAL A 59 -4.97 -15.46 -1.79
CA VAL A 59 -5.37 -16.38 -2.88
C VAL A 59 -5.48 -15.65 -4.22
N ILE A 60 -6.12 -14.48 -4.22
CA ILE A 60 -6.28 -13.65 -5.42
C ILE A 60 -4.94 -13.13 -5.92
N LEU A 61 -4.04 -12.73 -5.03
CA LEU A 61 -2.71 -12.29 -5.42
C LEU A 61 -1.93 -13.43 -6.08
N PHE A 62 -1.91 -14.61 -5.47
CA PHE A 62 -1.18 -15.78 -5.98
C PHE A 62 -1.70 -16.24 -7.34
N ARG A 63 -3.00 -16.04 -7.61
CA ARG A 63 -3.55 -16.18 -8.96
C ARG A 63 -2.96 -15.16 -9.95
N LYS A 64 -2.82 -13.90 -9.53
CA LYS A 64 -2.51 -12.76 -10.41
C LYS A 64 -1.02 -12.59 -10.68
N VAL A 65 -0.18 -12.98 -9.72
CA VAL A 65 1.26 -12.69 -9.72
C VAL A 65 2.01 -14.01 -9.72
N SER A 66 2.85 -14.22 -10.73
CA SER A 66 3.70 -15.42 -10.78
C SER A 66 4.72 -15.41 -9.65
N LYS A 67 5.19 -16.60 -9.26
CA LYS A 67 6.25 -16.77 -8.27
C LYS A 67 7.50 -15.93 -8.61
N SER A 68 7.96 -15.97 -9.87
CA SER A 68 9.08 -15.16 -10.34
C SER A 68 8.84 -13.65 -10.23
N ALA A 69 7.60 -13.19 -10.45
CA ALA A 69 7.26 -11.78 -10.27
C ALA A 69 7.19 -11.39 -8.79
N MET A 70 6.81 -12.32 -7.90
CA MET A 70 6.89 -12.09 -6.45
C MET A 70 8.34 -12.01 -5.97
N GLU A 71 9.20 -12.94 -6.38
CA GLU A 71 10.63 -12.94 -6.07
C GLU A 71 11.29 -11.63 -6.52
N GLY A 72 11.02 -11.19 -7.74
CA GLY A 72 11.52 -9.91 -8.23
C GLY A 72 11.02 -8.68 -7.43
N LYS A 73 9.87 -8.77 -6.75
CA LYS A 73 9.39 -7.72 -5.83
C LYS A 73 10.04 -7.84 -4.45
N PHE A 74 10.36 -9.06 -3.99
CA PHE A 74 11.12 -9.29 -2.77
C PHE A 74 12.51 -8.67 -2.90
N ASP A 75 13.18 -8.86 -4.04
CA ASP A 75 14.48 -8.27 -4.31
C ASP A 75 14.45 -6.73 -4.27
N VAL A 76 13.34 -6.11 -4.68
CA VAL A 76 13.16 -4.66 -4.53
C VAL A 76 13.11 -4.29 -3.05
N TYR A 77 12.32 -4.96 -2.22
CA TYR A 77 12.26 -4.68 -0.79
C TYR A 77 13.59 -4.94 -0.07
N LYS A 78 14.33 -5.98 -0.46
CA LYS A 78 15.67 -6.27 0.06
C LYS A 78 16.67 -5.13 -0.21
N LYS A 79 16.59 -4.49 -1.38
CA LYS A 79 17.40 -3.29 -1.70
C LYS A 79 17.09 -2.10 -0.77
N TRP A 80 15.91 -2.08 -0.15
CA TRP A 80 15.53 -1.11 0.87
C TRP A 80 15.78 -1.59 2.30
N GLY A 81 16.59 -2.64 2.47
CA GLY A 81 17.04 -3.14 3.77
C GLY A 81 16.06 -4.07 4.48
N TRP A 82 14.99 -4.53 3.83
CA TRP A 82 14.09 -5.51 4.45
C TRP A 82 14.68 -6.91 4.38
N SER A 83 14.69 -7.61 5.51
CA SER A 83 14.92 -9.05 5.61
C SER A 83 13.76 -9.85 5.02
N ASP A 84 13.99 -11.13 4.73
CA ASP A 84 12.92 -12.04 4.30
C ASP A 84 11.78 -12.11 5.35
N GLU A 85 12.12 -12.10 6.63
CA GLU A 85 11.13 -12.11 7.71
C GLU A 85 10.24 -10.87 7.67
N GLU A 86 10.82 -9.68 7.48
CA GLU A 86 10.08 -8.41 7.41
C GLU A 86 9.18 -8.36 6.18
N ILE A 87 9.65 -8.85 5.02
CA ILE A 87 8.84 -8.95 3.81
C ILE A 87 7.65 -9.88 4.06
N TRP A 88 7.88 -11.07 4.63
CA TRP A 88 6.81 -12.02 4.94
C TRP A 88 5.84 -11.49 5.99
N LYS A 89 6.32 -10.71 6.97
CA LYS A 89 5.49 -10.05 7.97
C LYS A 89 4.60 -8.97 7.34
N ALA A 90 5.18 -8.14 6.46
CA ALA A 90 4.46 -7.13 5.69
C ALA A 90 3.40 -7.78 4.79
N PHE A 91 3.75 -8.86 4.09
CA PHE A 91 2.84 -9.63 3.24
C PHE A 91 1.67 -10.23 4.02
N ARG A 92 1.94 -10.88 5.16
CA ARG A 92 0.89 -11.43 6.05
C ARG A 92 -0.01 -10.36 6.65
N LYS A 93 0.51 -9.14 6.86
CA LYS A 93 -0.27 -7.99 7.32
C LYS A 93 -1.14 -7.41 6.20
N PHE A 94 -0.61 -7.32 4.98
CA PHE A 94 -1.30 -6.80 3.81
C PHE A 94 -0.79 -7.48 2.52
N PRO A 95 -1.52 -8.49 1.98
CA PRO A 95 -1.09 -9.18 0.77
C PRO A 95 -0.89 -8.25 -0.43
N GLY A 96 -1.66 -7.16 -0.49
CA GLY A 96 -1.56 -6.14 -1.52
C GLY A 96 -0.20 -5.41 -1.58
N VAL A 97 0.72 -5.66 -0.64
CA VAL A 97 2.10 -5.14 -0.70
C VAL A 97 2.82 -5.60 -1.96
N LEU A 98 2.46 -6.76 -2.51
CA LEU A 98 3.03 -7.32 -3.74
C LEU A 98 2.18 -7.04 -4.98
N GLU A 99 1.11 -6.26 -4.92
CA GLU A 99 0.33 -5.92 -6.12
C GLU A 99 1.01 -4.89 -7.02
N PRO A 100 1.58 -3.78 -6.50
CA PRO A 100 2.21 -2.75 -7.33
C PRO A 100 3.35 -3.29 -8.21
N SER A 101 3.66 -2.56 -9.28
CA SER A 101 4.85 -2.83 -10.09
C SER A 101 6.13 -2.53 -9.29
N LYS A 102 7.25 -3.11 -9.71
CA LYS A 102 8.56 -2.87 -9.09
C LYS A 102 8.92 -1.38 -9.13
N GLU A 103 8.59 -0.72 -10.24
CA GLU A 103 8.84 0.71 -10.47
C GLU A 103 8.03 1.57 -9.51
N LYS A 104 6.76 1.22 -9.28
CA LYS A 104 5.92 1.93 -8.30
C LYS A 104 6.43 1.73 -6.87
N ILE A 105 6.84 0.51 -6.50
CA ILE A 105 7.42 0.24 -5.17
C ILE A 105 8.67 1.10 -4.98
N THR A 106 9.60 1.05 -5.93
CA THR A 106 10.85 1.83 -5.89
C THR A 106 10.57 3.33 -5.78
N ALA A 107 9.64 3.88 -6.57
CA ALA A 107 9.31 5.31 -6.51
C ALA A 107 8.73 5.74 -5.15
N ILE A 108 7.87 4.90 -4.55
CA ILE A 108 7.30 5.19 -3.22
C ILE A 108 8.37 5.09 -2.14
N MET A 109 9.20 4.04 -2.17
CA MET A 109 10.27 3.85 -1.19
C MET A 109 11.31 4.97 -1.27
N ASP A 110 11.71 5.35 -2.48
CA ASP A 110 12.65 6.45 -2.71
C ASP A 110 12.14 7.78 -2.15
N PHE A 111 10.89 8.14 -2.43
CA PHE A 111 10.29 9.34 -1.86
C PHE A 111 10.22 9.29 -0.33
N LEU A 112 9.71 8.20 0.24
CA LEU A 112 9.49 8.12 1.69
C LEU A 112 10.81 8.01 2.47
N VAL A 113 11.75 7.22 1.99
CA VAL A 113 13.02 6.96 2.69
C VAL A 113 14.04 8.04 2.39
N ASN A 114 14.34 8.29 1.12
CA ASN A 114 15.44 9.20 0.76
C ASN A 114 15.02 10.67 0.84
N GLU A 115 13.83 11.05 0.34
CA GLU A 115 13.42 12.47 0.31
C GLU A 115 12.76 12.93 1.61
N MET A 116 12.00 12.05 2.28
CA MET A 116 11.27 12.37 3.50
C MET A 116 11.95 11.88 4.78
N GLY A 117 12.99 11.06 4.66
CA GLY A 117 13.79 10.59 5.81
C GLY A 117 13.10 9.56 6.70
N PHE A 118 12.03 8.91 6.24
CA PHE A 118 11.41 7.84 7.02
C PHE A 118 12.29 6.59 7.02
N GLU A 119 12.42 5.95 8.18
CA GLU A 119 13.05 4.63 8.25
C GLU A 119 12.26 3.62 7.41
N SER A 120 12.98 2.88 6.55
CA SER A 120 12.39 1.85 5.67
C SER A 120 11.51 0.85 6.42
N LEU A 121 11.88 0.49 7.66
CA LEU A 121 11.14 -0.44 8.51
C LEU A 121 9.77 0.12 8.95
N ILE A 122 9.58 1.44 9.01
CA ILE A 122 8.26 2.04 9.26
C ILE A 122 7.29 1.70 8.11
N ILE A 123 7.79 1.66 6.87
CA ILE A 123 6.98 1.26 5.71
C ILE A 123 6.63 -0.23 5.76
N ALA A 124 7.56 -1.10 6.17
CA ALA A 124 7.28 -2.53 6.36
C ALA A 124 6.17 -2.76 7.41
N ASN A 125 6.12 -1.90 8.43
CA ASN A 125 5.07 -1.91 9.44
C ASN A 125 3.75 -1.28 8.95
N HIS A 126 3.75 -0.54 7.84
CA HIS A 126 2.55 0.08 7.24
C HIS A 126 2.43 -0.26 5.74
N PRO A 127 2.39 -1.56 5.38
CA PRO A 127 2.57 -2.03 4.00
C PRO A 127 1.45 -1.59 3.05
N SER A 128 0.29 -1.17 3.56
CA SER A 128 -0.78 -0.64 2.71
C SER A 128 -0.41 0.66 1.99
N ILE A 129 0.66 1.35 2.38
CA ILE A 129 1.07 2.60 1.73
C ILE A 129 1.46 2.39 0.26
N VAL A 130 2.06 1.25 -0.09
CA VAL A 130 2.52 1.00 -1.47
C VAL A 130 1.37 0.83 -2.47
N SER A 131 0.15 0.56 -1.99
CA SER A 131 -1.05 0.51 -2.83
C SER A 131 -1.65 1.89 -3.10
N ARG A 132 -1.30 2.92 -2.32
CA ARG A 132 -1.79 4.29 -2.52
C ARG A 132 -1.17 4.94 -3.76
N SER A 133 -1.75 6.06 -4.19
CA SER A 133 -1.18 6.87 -5.27
C SER A 133 -0.03 7.71 -4.72
N LEU A 134 1.12 7.66 -5.38
CA LEU A 134 2.27 8.49 -5.03
C LEU A 134 1.90 9.97 -5.23
N GLU A 135 1.41 10.31 -6.42
CA GLU A 135 1.14 11.67 -6.86
C GLU A 135 -0.12 12.27 -6.22
N LYS A 136 -1.20 11.50 -6.07
CA LYS A 136 -2.48 12.04 -5.58
C LYS A 136 -2.61 12.04 -4.06
N LEU A 137 -1.74 11.32 -3.34
CA LEU A 137 -1.90 11.15 -1.89
C LEU A 137 -0.58 11.23 -1.13
N ILE A 138 0.43 10.43 -1.50
CA ILE A 138 1.65 10.33 -0.68
C ILE A 138 2.43 11.65 -0.72
N VAL A 139 2.76 12.15 -1.92
CA VAL A 139 3.56 13.38 -2.08
C VAL A 139 2.84 14.59 -1.48
N PRO A 140 1.57 14.90 -1.82
CA PRO A 140 0.90 16.09 -1.29
C PRO A 140 0.85 16.11 0.25
N ARG A 141 0.51 14.97 0.86
CA ARG A 141 0.39 14.88 2.32
C ARG A 141 1.74 14.94 3.03
N ALA A 142 2.76 14.30 2.48
CA ALA A 142 4.09 14.31 3.06
C ALA A 142 4.70 15.72 3.04
N LEU A 143 4.62 16.40 1.88
CA LEU A 143 5.14 17.77 1.72
C LEU A 143 4.37 18.75 2.60
N PHE A 144 3.03 18.64 2.64
CA PHE A 144 2.21 19.47 3.50
C PHE A 144 2.54 19.27 4.98
N ALA A 145 2.67 18.02 5.42
CA ALA A 145 3.02 17.73 6.82
C ALA A 145 4.44 18.22 7.16
N ARG A 146 5.41 18.12 6.23
CA ARG A 146 6.75 18.68 6.42
C ARG A 146 6.74 20.20 6.60
N GLU A 147 5.89 20.91 5.86
CA GLU A 147 5.71 22.35 6.04
C GLU A 147 5.06 22.69 7.40
N LEU A 148 4.08 21.90 7.84
CA LEU A 148 3.52 22.07 9.19
C LEU A 148 4.59 21.86 10.28
N LEU A 149 5.51 20.92 10.07
CA LEU A 149 6.62 20.67 10.98
C LEU A 149 7.62 21.84 10.98
N SER A 150 8.01 22.35 9.81
CA SER A 150 8.94 23.49 9.70
C SER A 150 8.37 24.77 10.33
N LYS A 151 7.05 24.97 10.26
CA LYS A 151 6.34 26.07 10.93
C LYS A 151 6.07 25.84 12.43
N GLY A 152 6.49 24.69 12.99
CA GLY A 152 6.25 24.35 14.40
C GLY A 152 4.79 24.10 14.77
N LEU A 153 3.91 23.89 13.79
CA LEU A 153 2.47 23.63 14.01
C LEU A 153 2.19 22.18 14.44
N ILE A 154 3.12 21.27 14.15
CA ILE A 154 3.12 19.89 14.65
C ILE A 154 4.48 19.57 15.28
N LYS A 155 4.50 18.61 16.21
CA LYS A 155 5.73 18.18 16.90
C LYS A 155 6.52 17.14 16.11
N ASP A 156 5.83 16.28 15.37
CA ASP A 156 6.40 15.13 14.69
C ASP A 156 5.59 14.68 13.46
N LEU A 157 6.24 13.94 12.57
CA LEU A 157 5.63 13.32 11.38
C LEU A 157 5.26 11.86 11.64
N ARG A 158 4.18 11.64 12.39
CA ARG A 158 3.71 10.27 12.63
C ARG A 158 3.15 9.65 11.35
N PHE A 159 3.87 8.68 10.80
CA PHE A 159 3.57 8.02 9.51
C PHE A 159 2.11 7.55 9.41
N SER A 160 1.61 6.84 10.43
CA SER A 160 0.24 6.33 10.47
C SER A 160 -0.81 7.43 10.48
N VAL A 161 -0.50 8.61 11.01
CA VAL A 161 -1.43 9.75 11.06
C VAL A 161 -1.47 10.47 9.72
N VAL A 162 -0.31 10.63 9.06
CA VAL A 162 -0.23 11.31 7.76
C VAL A 162 -0.83 10.45 6.65
N PHE A 163 -0.49 9.16 6.62
CA PHE A 163 -0.83 8.29 5.49
C PHE A 163 -1.94 7.27 5.78
N GLY A 164 -2.22 6.98 7.05
CA GLY A 164 -3.23 5.99 7.44
C GLY A 164 -4.66 6.51 7.45
N THR A 165 -4.88 7.82 7.31
CA THR A 165 -6.23 8.42 7.37
C THR A 165 -6.87 8.59 5.99
N SER A 166 -8.21 8.61 5.94
CA SER A 166 -8.93 9.03 4.74
C SER A 166 -8.66 10.50 4.40
N GLU A 167 -8.98 10.92 3.17
CA GLU A 167 -8.83 12.31 2.73
C GLU A 167 -9.61 13.28 3.62
N LYS A 168 -10.89 12.97 3.87
CA LYS A 168 -11.75 13.75 4.75
C LYS A 168 -11.13 13.92 6.15
N VAL A 169 -10.59 12.83 6.72
CA VAL A 169 -9.98 12.87 8.05
C VAL A 169 -8.65 13.64 8.02
N PHE A 170 -7.85 13.50 6.96
CA PHE A 170 -6.60 14.23 6.80
C PHE A 170 -6.85 15.74 6.73
N VAL A 171 -7.75 16.18 5.85
CA VAL A 171 -8.14 17.59 5.71
C VAL A 171 -8.68 18.12 7.03
N GLN A 172 -9.55 17.40 7.73
CA GLN A 172 -10.06 17.84 9.03
C GLN A 172 -8.94 18.01 10.07
N ARG A 173 -8.01 17.06 10.15
CA ARG A 173 -6.97 17.02 11.20
C ARG A 173 -5.80 17.97 10.96
N PHE A 174 -5.44 18.20 9.70
CA PHE A 174 -4.23 18.95 9.35
C PHE A 174 -4.55 20.26 8.65
N VAL A 175 -5.51 20.30 7.73
CA VAL A 175 -5.83 21.53 6.99
C VAL A 175 -6.77 22.40 7.82
N ASN A 176 -7.95 21.89 8.18
CA ASN A 176 -8.97 22.67 8.89
C ASN A 176 -8.58 23.00 10.33
N LYS A 177 -7.73 22.18 10.96
CA LYS A 177 -7.26 22.42 12.33
C LYS A 177 -6.39 23.67 12.44
N TYR A 178 -5.64 23.98 11.39
CA TYR A 178 -4.67 25.08 11.39
C TYR A 178 -5.07 26.24 10.49
N LYS A 179 -6.19 26.14 9.76
CA LYS A 179 -6.67 27.20 8.85
C LYS A 179 -6.84 28.56 9.53
N ASP A 180 -7.20 28.59 10.82
CA ASP A 180 -7.38 29.85 11.56
C ASP A 180 -6.03 30.46 11.98
N LYS A 181 -4.97 29.65 12.05
CA LYS A 181 -3.60 30.06 12.39
C LYS A 181 -2.74 30.36 11.16
N ALA A 182 -3.10 29.75 10.03
CA ALA A 182 -2.41 29.87 8.76
C ALA A 182 -3.45 29.64 7.64
N PRO A 183 -4.21 30.68 7.24
CA PRO A 183 -5.25 30.59 6.21
C PRO A 183 -4.73 30.11 4.86
N GLU A 184 -3.43 30.30 4.61
CA GLU A 184 -2.76 29.84 3.40
C GLU A 184 -2.62 28.31 3.31
N LEU A 185 -2.89 27.56 4.39
CA LEU A 185 -2.67 26.11 4.41
C LEU A 185 -3.60 25.32 3.48
N LEU A 186 -4.83 25.79 3.28
CA LEU A 186 -5.73 25.14 2.31
C LEU A 186 -5.18 25.29 0.90
N LYS A 187 -4.82 26.53 0.54
CA LYS A 187 -4.22 26.85 -0.76
C LYS A 187 -2.91 26.09 -0.96
N LEU A 188 -2.07 26.01 0.07
CA LEU A 188 -0.83 25.25 0.05
C LEU A 188 -1.08 23.76 -0.22
N TYR A 189 -2.09 23.15 0.42
CA TYR A 189 -2.40 21.75 0.20
C TYR A 189 -2.88 21.49 -1.24
N GLU A 190 -3.74 22.37 -1.76
CA GLU A 190 -4.18 22.35 -3.16
C GLU A 190 -3.02 22.52 -4.13
N GLU A 191 -2.11 23.46 -3.87
CA GLU A 191 -0.87 23.65 -4.64
C GLU A 191 0.01 22.40 -4.64
N LYS A 192 0.19 21.73 -3.49
CA LYS A 192 0.96 20.47 -3.43
C LYS A 192 0.27 19.33 -4.16
N LEU A 193 -1.07 19.29 -4.14
CA LEU A 193 -1.84 18.32 -4.90
C LEU A 193 -1.69 18.55 -6.40
N GLU A 194 -1.83 19.79 -6.86
CA GLU A 194 -1.65 20.14 -8.28
C GLU A 194 -0.22 19.86 -8.76
N PHE A 195 0.79 20.28 -8.00
CA PHE A 195 2.20 20.03 -8.30
C PHE A 195 2.49 18.53 -8.52
N ALA A 196 1.98 17.69 -7.63
CA ALA A 196 2.19 16.26 -7.73
C ALA A 196 1.41 15.64 -8.91
N VAL A 197 0.17 16.11 -9.16
CA VAL A 197 -0.70 15.61 -10.24
C VAL A 197 -0.23 16.00 -11.64
N ARG A 198 0.32 17.22 -11.82
CA ARG A 198 0.88 17.69 -13.10
C ARG A 198 2.13 16.93 -13.53
N GLY A 199 2.63 16.02 -12.69
CA GLY A 199 3.84 15.25 -12.98
C GLY A 199 5.11 16.08 -12.81
N GLU A 200 5.04 17.30 -12.27
CA GLU A 200 6.20 18.14 -11.97
C GLU A 200 7.09 17.53 -10.88
N TYR A 201 6.51 16.67 -10.04
CA TYR A 201 7.28 15.80 -9.15
C TYR A 201 8.21 14.83 -9.92
N LYS A 202 7.85 14.41 -11.14
CA LYS A 202 8.68 13.53 -11.99
C LYS A 202 9.79 14.30 -12.70
N SER A 203 9.60 15.59 -13.01
CA SER A 203 10.58 16.41 -13.74
C SER A 203 11.79 16.83 -12.90
N ASN A 204 11.69 16.84 -11.57
CA ASN A 204 12.84 17.13 -10.69
C ASN A 204 13.88 16.00 -10.61
N ARG A 205 13.70 14.88 -11.31
CA ARG A 205 14.67 13.77 -11.37
C ARG A 205 15.66 13.84 -12.53
N ALA A 206 15.60 14.87 -13.38
CA ALA A 206 16.51 15.02 -14.53
C ALA A 206 17.74 15.91 -14.25
N SER A 207 17.83 16.64 -13.13
CA SER A 207 18.86 17.68 -12.94
C SER A 207 19.80 17.51 -11.73
N CYS A 208 19.98 16.29 -11.20
CA CYS A 208 21.09 16.02 -10.28
C CYS A 208 21.75 14.68 -10.64
N ARG A 209 22.46 14.69 -11.77
CA ARG A 209 23.68 13.89 -11.94
C ARG A 209 24.77 14.82 -12.43
N THR A 210 25.57 15.28 -11.49
CA THR A 210 26.96 15.72 -11.67
C THR A 210 27.67 15.45 -10.37
#